data_AF-A0A2G9NH64-F1
#
_entry.id   AF-A0A2G9NH64-F1
#
_cell.length_a   1.000
_cell.length_b   1.000
_cell.length_c   1.000
_cell.angle_alpha   90.00
_cell.angle_beta   90.00
_cell.angle_gamma   90.00
#
_symmetry.space_group_name_H-M   'P 1'
#
loop_
_entity.id
_entity.type
_entity.pdbx_description
1 polymer ?
#
loop_
_entity_poly.entity_id
_entity_poly.type
_entity_poly.pdbx_seq_one_letter_code
_entity_poly.pdbx_strand_id
1 'polypeptide(L)'
;MKLTKTVKYHYHLTEKTLLEDIDKFISDARKGAFSWDYKFNSEGLKIIKQYFRILRDKFDNKEYEECKICYHKLILFLFDASLGKDDADFGYEDLLAKITDDFDKIIRNYFLSLVKTCDMDELAQRVSSYAAHMGDYGFESDIEILIGELDKEKLTELKEKILSEAEGMTKKDYDKQDMVYFLLSLAIERKDKTQYLFLCEKFKGILKDDELNDIKKEYDYI
;
A
#
# COMPACT_ATOMS: atom_id res chain seq x y z
N MET A 1 -30.66 27.66 -13.01
CA MET A 1 -29.48 26.84 -12.62
C MET A 1 -29.35 26.92 -11.10
N LYS A 2 -29.69 25.87 -10.35
CA LYS A 2 -29.56 25.85 -8.89
C LYS A 2 -28.10 25.55 -8.56
N LEU A 3 -27.36 26.54 -8.09
CA LEU A 3 -26.06 26.35 -7.44
C LEU A 3 -26.30 25.54 -6.16
N THR A 4 -26.06 24.23 -6.21
CA THR A 4 -25.98 23.41 -5.00
C THR A 4 -24.75 23.86 -4.23
N LYS A 5 -24.97 24.62 -3.14
CA LYS A 5 -23.94 24.89 -2.13
C LYS A 5 -23.35 23.55 -1.71
N THR A 6 -22.10 23.28 -2.11
CA THR A 6 -21.34 22.15 -1.60
C THR A 6 -21.13 22.40 -0.10
N VAL A 7 -21.93 21.76 0.73
CA VAL A 7 -21.73 21.80 2.18
C VAL A 7 -20.39 21.13 2.44
N LYS A 8 -19.35 21.92 2.77
CA LYS A 8 -18.05 21.40 3.19
C LYS A 8 -18.24 20.72 4.53
N TYR A 9 -18.48 19.41 4.52
CA TYR A 9 -18.45 18.58 5.72
C TYR A 9 -17.09 18.80 6.42
N HIS A 10 -17.12 19.35 7.63
CA HIS A 10 -15.97 19.46 8.51
C HIS A 10 -16.03 18.25 9.42
N TYR A 11 -15.24 17.23 9.09
CA TYR A 11 -15.07 16.10 9.98
C TYR A 11 -14.31 16.57 11.22
N HIS A 12 -14.83 16.22 12.38
CA HIS A 12 -14.15 16.37 13.66
C HIS A 12 -13.77 14.97 14.11
N LEU A 13 -12.51 14.78 14.53
CA LEU A 13 -12.06 13.53 15.10
C LEU A 13 -13.01 13.12 16.24
N THR A 14 -13.38 11.85 16.29
CA THR A 14 -14.18 11.33 17.40
C THR A 14 -13.34 10.90 18.58
N GLU A 15 -12.04 10.68 18.34
CA GLU A 15 -11.00 10.38 19.32
C GLU A 15 -9.98 11.52 19.48
N LYS A 16 -9.07 11.37 20.44
CA LYS A 16 -8.09 12.41 20.82
C LYS A 16 -7.01 12.61 19.74
N THR A 17 -6.63 11.54 19.05
CA THR A 17 -5.63 11.58 17.97
C THR A 17 -6.19 10.97 16.69
N LEU A 18 -5.60 11.33 15.53
CA LEU A 18 -5.98 10.74 14.25
C LEU A 18 -5.77 9.22 14.24
N LEU A 19 -4.68 8.76 14.87
CA LEU A 19 -4.36 7.35 14.99
C LEU A 19 -5.44 6.57 15.73
N GLU A 20 -5.87 7.05 16.89
CA GLU A 20 -6.94 6.41 17.68
C GLU A 20 -8.27 6.39 16.92
N ASP A 21 -8.57 7.45 16.18
CA ASP A 21 -9.79 7.56 15.37
C ASP A 21 -9.79 6.56 14.20
N ILE A 22 -8.64 6.40 13.52
CA ILE A 22 -8.43 5.37 12.50
C ILE A 22 -8.56 3.96 13.11
N ASP A 23 -7.93 3.71 14.26
CA ASP A 23 -7.99 2.40 14.92
C ASP A 23 -9.41 2.03 15.32
N LYS A 24 -10.17 2.98 15.87
CA LYS A 24 -11.58 2.80 16.19
C LYS A 24 -12.41 2.56 14.93
N PHE A 25 -12.22 3.37 13.89
CA PHE A 25 -12.93 3.19 12.62
C PHE A 25 -12.70 1.79 12.03
N ILE A 26 -11.46 1.33 11.97
CA ILE A 26 -11.11 -0.01 11.48
C ILE A 26 -11.75 -1.08 12.37
N SER A 27 -11.69 -0.91 13.70
CA SER A 27 -12.32 -1.86 14.62
C SER A 27 -13.83 -1.95 14.45
N ASP A 28 -14.50 -0.82 14.20
CA ASP A 28 -15.95 -0.77 14.01
C ASP A 28 -16.32 -1.34 12.63
N ALA A 29 -15.56 -1.01 11.59
CA ALA A 29 -15.75 -1.54 10.24
C ALA A 29 -15.68 -3.07 10.21
N ARG A 30 -14.67 -3.65 10.88
CA ARG A 30 -14.52 -5.11 11.07
C ARG A 30 -15.67 -5.77 11.84
N LYS A 31 -16.42 -5.00 12.64
CA LYS A 31 -17.63 -5.49 13.32
C LYS A 31 -18.89 -5.34 12.46
N GLY A 32 -18.74 -4.95 11.19
CA GLY A 32 -19.83 -4.72 10.25
C GLY A 32 -20.37 -3.29 10.27
N ALA A 33 -19.72 -2.35 10.95
CA ALA A 33 -20.04 -0.94 10.71
C ALA A 33 -19.72 -0.63 9.24
N PHE A 34 -20.59 0.13 8.58
CA PHE A 34 -20.45 0.45 7.15
C PHE A 34 -20.61 -0.75 6.21
N SER A 35 -21.17 -1.88 6.66
CA SER A 35 -21.53 -2.94 5.73
C SER A 35 -22.49 -2.44 4.66
N TRP A 36 -22.16 -2.68 3.39
CA TRP A 36 -22.90 -2.13 2.24
C TRP A 36 -22.98 -0.59 2.23
N ASP A 37 -21.93 0.10 2.69
CA ASP A 37 -21.81 1.56 2.81
C ASP A 37 -22.37 2.33 1.60
N TYR A 38 -22.16 1.82 0.38
CA TYR A 38 -22.68 2.45 -0.85
C TYR A 38 -24.21 2.57 -0.90
N LYS A 39 -24.94 1.66 -0.22
CA LYS A 39 -26.40 1.70 -0.09
C LYS A 39 -26.87 2.67 0.99
N PHE A 40 -25.99 3.03 1.92
CA PHE A 40 -26.31 3.78 3.14
C PHE A 40 -25.55 5.11 3.21
N ASN A 41 -25.65 5.91 2.14
CA ASN A 41 -25.08 7.26 2.01
C ASN A 41 -23.55 7.36 2.02
N SER A 42 -22.83 6.25 1.92
CA SER A 42 -21.36 6.23 1.83
C SER A 42 -20.67 6.91 3.03
N GLU A 43 -21.15 6.65 4.24
CA GLU A 43 -20.62 7.27 5.47
C GLU A 43 -19.19 6.81 5.75
N GLY A 44 -18.92 5.52 5.66
CA GLY A 44 -17.58 4.96 5.82
C GLY A 44 -16.59 5.54 4.82
N LEU A 45 -16.99 5.61 3.54
CA LEU A 45 -16.20 6.23 2.48
C LEU A 45 -15.94 7.72 2.74
N LYS A 46 -16.92 8.46 3.26
CA LYS A 46 -16.74 9.88 3.63
C LYS A 46 -15.73 10.03 4.75
N ILE A 47 -15.74 9.17 5.76
CA ILE A 47 -14.78 9.19 6.87
C ILE A 47 -13.36 8.91 6.34
N ILE A 48 -13.17 7.85 5.54
CA ILE A 48 -11.88 7.52 4.93
C ILE A 48 -11.31 8.71 4.12
N LYS A 49 -12.15 9.37 3.31
CA LYS A 49 -11.75 10.57 2.54
C LYS A 49 -11.29 11.73 3.44
N GLN A 50 -11.88 11.86 4.63
CA GLN A 50 -11.48 12.90 5.58
C GLN A 50 -10.15 12.55 6.26
N TYR A 51 -9.92 11.29 6.61
CA TYR A 51 -8.61 10.85 7.10
C TYR A 51 -7.50 11.17 6.09
N PHE A 52 -7.68 10.84 4.81
CA PHE A 52 -6.68 11.19 3.78
C PHE A 52 -6.48 12.69 3.60
N ARG A 53 -7.53 13.49 3.76
CA ARG A 53 -7.40 14.95 3.75
C ARG A 53 -6.56 15.46 4.92
N ILE A 54 -6.82 14.97 6.13
CA ILE A 54 -6.02 15.32 7.32
C ILE A 54 -4.57 14.85 7.14
N LEU A 55 -4.36 13.65 6.63
CA LEU A 55 -3.02 13.10 6.37
C LEU A 55 -2.24 13.92 5.34
N ARG A 56 -2.91 14.42 4.30
CA ARG A 56 -2.29 15.34 3.35
C ARG A 56 -1.87 16.64 4.03
N ASP A 57 -2.74 17.25 4.82
CA ASP A 57 -2.42 18.50 5.52
C ASP A 57 -1.24 18.28 6.50
N LYS A 58 -1.18 17.13 7.20
CA LYS A 58 -0.03 16.72 8.03
C LYS A 58 1.24 16.49 7.22
N PHE A 59 1.14 15.84 6.07
CA PHE A 59 2.26 15.60 5.17
C PHE A 59 2.86 16.92 4.65
N ASP A 60 2.00 17.86 4.25
CA ASP A 60 2.40 19.20 3.80
C ASP A 60 3.11 19.99 4.93
N ASN A 61 2.72 19.75 6.19
CA ASN A 61 3.38 20.28 7.38
C ASN A 61 4.64 19.51 7.80
N LYS A 62 5.06 18.50 7.05
CA LYS A 62 6.22 17.62 7.34
C LYS A 62 6.08 16.81 8.62
N GLU A 63 4.85 16.51 9.05
CA GLU A 63 4.55 15.62 10.17
C GLU A 63 4.71 14.14 9.76
N TYR A 64 5.84 13.80 9.12
CA TYR A 64 6.06 12.52 8.44
C TYR A 64 5.90 11.31 9.35
N GLU A 65 6.18 11.46 10.65
CA GLU A 65 6.15 10.34 11.57
C GLU A 65 4.74 9.90 11.94
N GLU A 66 3.82 10.87 12.09
CA GLU A 66 2.41 10.55 12.25
C GLU A 66 1.81 10.06 10.92
N CYS A 67 2.22 10.67 9.79
CA CYS A 67 1.83 10.24 8.45
C CYS A 67 2.20 8.77 8.21
N LYS A 68 3.46 8.37 8.46
CA LYS A 68 3.94 6.99 8.31
C LYS A 68 3.01 6.00 8.99
N ILE A 69 2.70 6.24 10.27
CA ILE A 69 1.92 5.31 11.09
C ILE A 69 0.48 5.22 10.59
N CYS A 70 -0.16 6.36 10.33
CA CYS A 70 -1.56 6.41 9.94
C CYS A 70 -1.78 5.94 8.51
N TYR A 71 -0.93 6.33 7.56
CA TYR A 71 -0.97 5.81 6.18
C TYR A 71 -0.82 4.30 6.17
N HIS A 72 0.16 3.75 6.90
CA HIS A 72 0.38 2.31 6.96
C HIS A 72 -0.90 1.56 7.38
N LYS A 73 -1.51 1.96 8.50
CA LYS A 73 -2.75 1.31 8.97
C LYS A 73 -3.89 1.41 7.98
N LEU A 74 -4.11 2.62 7.44
CA LEU A 74 -5.25 2.86 6.56
C LEU A 74 -5.07 2.18 5.20
N ILE A 75 -3.88 2.23 4.60
CA ILE A 75 -3.59 1.61 3.29
C ILE A 75 -3.74 0.09 3.38
N LEU A 76 -3.13 -0.56 4.38
CA LEU A 76 -3.22 -2.02 4.53
C LEU A 76 -4.68 -2.46 4.74
N PHE A 77 -5.41 -1.78 5.61
CA PHE A 77 -6.83 -2.04 5.81
C PHE A 77 -7.64 -1.94 4.52
N LEU A 78 -7.36 -0.91 3.71
CA LEU A 78 -8.07 -0.69 2.45
C LEU A 78 -7.74 -1.75 1.40
N PHE A 79 -6.49 -2.24 1.35
CA PHE A 79 -6.14 -3.38 0.51
C PHE A 79 -6.90 -4.62 0.93
N ASP A 80 -6.86 -4.98 2.21
CA ASP A 80 -7.54 -6.19 2.69
C ASP A 80 -9.06 -6.12 2.49
N ALA A 81 -9.66 -4.96 2.77
CA ALA A 81 -11.09 -4.73 2.54
C ALA A 81 -11.46 -4.81 1.06
N SER A 82 -10.60 -4.32 0.16
CA SER A 82 -10.85 -4.38 -1.29
C SER A 82 -10.68 -5.79 -1.87
N LEU A 83 -9.77 -6.58 -1.31
CA LEU A 83 -9.50 -7.96 -1.72
C LEU A 83 -10.42 -8.99 -1.04
N GLY A 84 -11.30 -8.56 -0.13
CA GLY A 84 -12.14 -9.45 0.68
C GLY A 84 -11.33 -10.32 1.65
N LYS A 85 -10.10 -9.89 2.01
CA LYS A 85 -9.26 -10.52 3.04
C LYS A 85 -9.62 -10.04 4.46
N ASP A 86 -10.41 -8.97 4.58
CA ASP A 86 -10.91 -8.40 5.84
C ASP A 86 -12.43 -8.61 5.97
N ASP A 87 -12.94 -8.65 7.21
CA ASP A 87 -14.38 -8.74 7.51
C ASP A 87 -15.15 -7.44 7.17
N ALA A 88 -14.43 -6.34 6.91
CA ALA A 88 -15.00 -5.06 6.53
C ALA A 88 -15.49 -5.02 5.07
N ASP A 89 -16.72 -5.46 4.83
CA ASP A 89 -17.37 -5.38 3.51
C ASP A 89 -18.11 -4.04 3.29
N PHE A 90 -17.46 -3.08 2.65
CA PHE A 90 -18.10 -1.81 2.29
C PHE A 90 -19.09 -1.92 1.11
N GLY A 91 -19.13 -3.06 0.43
CA GLY A 91 -19.99 -3.35 -0.72
C GLY A 91 -19.60 -2.63 -2.02
N TYR A 92 -18.42 -2.01 -2.10
CA TYR A 92 -17.93 -1.43 -3.35
C TYR A 92 -17.21 -2.51 -4.17
N GLU A 93 -17.44 -2.52 -5.49
CA GLU A 93 -16.71 -3.41 -6.42
C GLU A 93 -15.19 -3.11 -6.43
N ASP A 94 -14.84 -1.83 -6.26
CA ASP A 94 -13.46 -1.35 -6.11
C ASP A 94 -13.46 -0.18 -5.11
N LEU A 95 -13.13 -0.47 -3.85
CA LEU A 95 -13.13 0.53 -2.79
C LEU A 95 -12.03 1.59 -3.00
N LEU A 96 -10.86 1.20 -3.48
CA LEU A 96 -9.73 2.12 -3.71
C LEU A 96 -10.10 3.19 -4.75
N ALA A 97 -10.68 2.78 -5.87
CA ALA A 97 -11.15 3.70 -6.91
C ALA A 97 -12.25 4.65 -6.42
N LYS A 98 -13.01 4.29 -5.38
CA LYS A 98 -14.03 5.17 -4.79
C LYS A 98 -13.47 6.19 -3.82
N ILE A 99 -12.31 5.92 -3.23
CA ILE A 99 -11.65 6.81 -2.25
C ILE A 99 -11.09 8.04 -2.94
N THR A 100 -10.41 7.85 -4.06
CA THR A 100 -9.87 8.97 -4.85
C THR A 100 -9.60 8.51 -6.28
N ASP A 101 -9.65 9.47 -7.21
CA ASP A 101 -9.27 9.23 -8.60
C ASP A 101 -7.75 9.04 -8.77
N ASP A 102 -6.95 9.30 -7.73
CA ASP A 102 -5.49 9.20 -7.74
C ASP A 102 -4.98 8.61 -6.42
N PHE A 103 -5.17 7.30 -6.25
CA PHE A 103 -4.71 6.58 -5.05
C PHE A 103 -3.18 6.42 -5.05
N ASP A 104 -2.55 6.44 -6.23
CA ASP A 104 -1.09 6.43 -6.36
C ASP A 104 -0.44 7.61 -5.64
N LYS A 105 -1.06 8.80 -5.65
CA LYS A 105 -0.59 9.93 -4.84
C LYS A 105 -0.57 9.66 -3.32
N ILE A 106 -1.51 8.86 -2.82
CA ILE A 106 -1.52 8.45 -1.40
C ILE A 106 -0.34 7.52 -1.12
N ILE A 107 -0.09 6.56 -2.02
CA ILE A 107 1.05 5.64 -1.94
C ILE A 107 2.37 6.41 -1.97
N ARG A 108 2.52 7.37 -2.90
CA ARG A 108 3.68 8.26 -2.97
C ARG A 108 3.98 8.95 -1.63
N ASN A 109 2.96 9.54 -1.01
CA ASN A 109 3.11 10.23 0.27
C ASN A 109 3.48 9.28 1.41
N TYR A 110 2.91 8.07 1.41
CA TYR A 110 3.27 7.02 2.36
C TYR A 110 4.73 6.61 2.23
N PHE A 111 5.20 6.26 1.03
CA PHE A 111 6.58 5.85 0.80
C PHE A 111 7.59 6.97 1.08
N LEU A 112 7.25 8.23 0.76
CA LEU A 112 8.07 9.37 1.15
C LEU A 112 8.16 9.52 2.68
N SER A 113 7.06 9.24 3.39
CA SER A 113 7.07 9.25 4.86
C SER A 113 7.97 8.14 5.40
N LEU A 114 7.93 6.94 4.80
CA LEU A 114 8.81 5.83 5.17
C LEU A 114 10.29 6.19 5.02
N VAL A 115 10.71 6.60 3.82
CA VAL A 115 12.13 6.85 3.52
C VAL A 115 12.70 8.00 4.37
N LYS A 116 11.87 8.98 4.74
CA LYS A 116 12.31 10.11 5.57
C LYS A 116 12.42 9.81 7.05
N THR A 117 11.84 8.71 7.54
CA THR A 117 11.68 8.52 8.99
C THR A 117 12.14 7.16 9.51
N CYS A 118 12.08 6.11 8.69
CA CYS A 118 12.51 4.78 9.09
C CYS A 118 14.03 4.63 9.05
N ASP A 119 14.54 3.81 9.96
CA ASP A 119 15.81 3.11 9.73
C ASP A 119 15.59 1.94 8.72
N MET A 120 16.66 1.26 8.35
CA MET A 120 16.59 0.20 7.33
C MET A 120 15.80 -1.03 7.79
N ASP A 121 15.76 -1.33 9.08
CA ASP A 121 15.01 -2.46 9.61
C ASP A 121 13.51 -2.17 9.61
N GLU A 122 13.11 -0.99 10.11
CA GLU A 122 11.71 -0.56 10.07
C GLU A 122 11.21 -0.37 8.63
N LEU A 123 12.05 0.17 7.74
CA LEU A 123 11.72 0.35 6.33
C LEU A 123 11.44 -0.99 5.67
N ALA A 124 12.33 -1.98 5.86
CA ALA A 124 12.15 -3.32 5.32
C ALA A 124 10.84 -3.94 5.83
N GLN A 125 10.61 -3.91 7.13
CA GLN A 125 9.38 -4.47 7.73
C GLN A 125 8.11 -3.83 7.14
N ARG A 126 8.09 -2.51 6.99
CA ARG A 126 6.91 -1.79 6.48
C ARG A 126 6.68 -1.99 5.00
N VAL A 127 7.74 -2.07 4.20
CA VAL A 127 7.65 -2.36 2.76
C VAL A 127 7.21 -3.81 2.54
N SER A 128 7.77 -4.77 3.28
CA SER A 128 7.31 -6.17 3.24
C SER A 128 5.83 -6.29 3.60
N SER A 129 5.41 -5.66 4.69
CA SER A 129 4.00 -5.67 5.10
C SER A 129 3.11 -5.03 4.03
N TYR A 130 3.52 -3.93 3.41
CA TYR A 130 2.80 -3.32 2.30
C TYR A 130 2.67 -4.28 1.11
N ALA A 131 3.78 -4.86 0.66
CA ALA A 131 3.79 -5.77 -0.48
C ALA A 131 2.91 -7.00 -0.24
N ALA A 132 2.94 -7.57 0.96
CA ALA A 132 2.11 -8.72 1.35
C ALA A 132 0.59 -8.49 1.28
N HIS A 133 0.14 -7.24 1.43
CA HIS A 133 -1.29 -6.92 1.42
C HIS A 133 -1.76 -6.42 0.05
N MET A 134 -0.84 -5.87 -0.75
CA MET A 134 -1.15 -5.23 -2.04
C MET A 134 -1.86 -6.16 -3.02
N GLY A 135 -1.56 -7.46 -3.02
CA GLY A 135 -2.17 -8.43 -3.95
C GLY A 135 -1.95 -8.03 -5.40
N ASP A 136 -3.03 -8.03 -6.21
CA ASP A 136 -2.98 -7.70 -7.64
C ASP A 136 -2.92 -6.20 -7.94
N TYR A 137 -2.94 -5.33 -6.93
CA TYR A 137 -2.76 -3.89 -7.14
C TYR A 137 -1.30 -3.57 -7.49
N GLY A 138 -1.08 -2.54 -8.31
CA GLY A 138 0.25 -2.02 -8.62
C GLY A 138 0.23 -0.50 -8.66
N PHE A 139 1.19 0.13 -7.99
CA PHE A 139 1.30 1.58 -7.86
C PHE A 139 2.71 2.03 -8.24
N GLU A 140 2.87 2.75 -9.34
CA GLU A 140 4.20 3.16 -9.84
C GLU A 140 5.00 3.95 -8.79
N SER A 141 4.30 4.75 -7.96
CA SER A 141 4.95 5.61 -6.98
C SER A 141 5.70 4.88 -5.86
N ASP A 142 5.34 3.63 -5.51
CA ASP A 142 6.03 2.91 -4.44
C ASP A 142 7.50 2.62 -4.82
N ILE A 143 7.72 2.09 -6.00
CA ILE A 143 9.04 1.78 -6.56
C ILE A 143 9.77 3.07 -6.94
N GLU A 144 9.11 4.04 -7.57
CA GLU A 144 9.73 5.32 -7.95
C GLU A 144 10.36 6.03 -6.75
N ILE A 145 9.64 6.10 -5.63
CA ILE A 145 10.14 6.76 -4.42
C ILE A 145 11.33 6.00 -3.83
N LEU A 146 11.28 4.67 -3.77
CA LEU A 146 12.42 3.89 -3.27
C LEU A 146 13.66 4.09 -4.14
N ILE A 147 13.52 4.09 -5.47
CA ILE A 147 14.65 4.29 -6.39
C ILE A 147 15.16 5.74 -6.34
N GLY A 148 14.26 6.71 -6.24
CA GLY A 148 14.60 8.13 -6.27
C GLY A 148 15.22 8.65 -4.98
N GLU A 149 14.82 8.12 -3.82
CA GLU A 149 15.25 8.64 -2.52
C GLU A 149 16.32 7.76 -1.83
N LEU A 150 16.48 6.49 -2.20
CA LEU A 150 17.53 5.63 -1.65
C LEU A 150 18.72 5.51 -2.62
N ASP A 151 19.92 5.63 -2.06
CA ASP A 151 21.13 5.29 -2.82
C ASP A 151 21.23 3.78 -3.10
N LYS A 152 22.16 3.42 -3.98
CA LYS A 152 22.34 2.03 -4.42
C LYS A 152 22.65 1.08 -3.25
N GLU A 153 23.40 1.52 -2.24
CA GLU A 153 23.80 0.67 -1.12
C GLU A 153 22.60 0.38 -0.21
N LYS A 154 21.86 1.41 0.18
CA LYS A 154 20.63 1.28 0.96
C LYS A 154 19.56 0.48 0.25
N LEU A 155 19.43 0.65 -1.07
CA LEU A 155 18.45 -0.12 -1.82
C LEU A 155 18.85 -1.61 -1.89
N THR A 156 20.13 -1.93 -2.01
CA THR A 156 20.61 -3.31 -1.92
C THR A 156 20.33 -3.88 -0.53
N GLU A 157 20.62 -3.13 0.54
CA GLU A 157 20.34 -3.55 1.92
C GLU A 157 18.84 -3.80 2.14
N LEU A 158 17.96 -2.91 1.65
CA LEU A 158 16.51 -3.08 1.73
C LEU A 158 16.08 -4.39 1.06
N LYS A 159 16.56 -4.65 -0.15
CA LYS A 159 16.25 -5.85 -0.92
C LYS A 159 16.67 -7.12 -0.18
N GLU A 160 17.86 -7.13 0.41
CA GLU A 160 18.37 -8.27 1.17
C GLU A 160 17.51 -8.55 2.41
N LYS A 161 17.08 -7.50 3.11
CA LYS A 161 16.19 -7.63 4.28
C LYS A 161 14.82 -8.17 3.89
N ILE A 162 14.16 -7.60 2.88
CA ILE A 162 12.86 -8.11 2.39
C ILE A 162 13.01 -9.56 1.90
N LEU A 163 14.08 -9.86 1.18
CA LEU A 163 14.34 -11.22 0.68
C LEU A 163 14.51 -12.25 1.81
N SER A 164 15.07 -11.83 2.95
CA SER A 164 15.24 -12.68 4.13
C SER A 164 13.88 -13.09 4.73
N GLU A 165 12.87 -12.22 4.69
CA GLU A 165 11.51 -12.53 5.16
C GLU A 165 10.80 -13.56 4.26
N ALA A 166 11.13 -13.54 2.97
CA ALA A 166 10.64 -14.50 1.98
C ALA A 166 11.37 -15.87 2.03
N GLU A 167 12.38 -16.05 2.89
CA GLU A 167 13.08 -17.32 2.99
C GLU A 167 12.18 -18.47 3.48
N GLY A 168 12.44 -19.66 2.94
CA GLY A 168 11.67 -20.86 3.23
C GLY A 168 10.23 -20.86 2.69
N MET A 169 9.85 -19.87 1.86
CA MET A 169 8.49 -19.81 1.32
C MET A 169 8.14 -20.99 0.42
N THR A 170 6.86 -21.31 0.38
CA THR A 170 6.25 -22.37 -0.41
C THR A 170 5.16 -21.78 -1.33
N LYS A 171 4.62 -22.61 -2.23
CA LYS A 171 3.50 -22.22 -3.11
C LYS A 171 2.24 -21.73 -2.37
N LYS A 172 2.11 -22.02 -1.07
CA LYS A 172 0.95 -21.63 -0.27
C LYS A 172 1.13 -20.28 0.44
N ASP A 173 2.36 -19.75 0.45
CA ASP A 173 2.68 -18.51 1.15
C ASP A 173 2.47 -17.31 0.22
N TYR A 174 1.21 -17.03 -0.13
CA TYR A 174 0.84 -15.99 -1.09
C TYR A 174 1.40 -14.61 -0.71
N ASP A 175 1.29 -14.21 0.55
CA ASP A 175 1.82 -12.94 1.05
C ASP A 175 3.34 -12.79 0.80
N LYS A 176 4.10 -13.89 0.91
CA LYS A 176 5.54 -13.89 0.61
C LYS A 176 5.82 -13.86 -0.89
N GLN A 177 4.93 -14.41 -1.71
CA GLN A 177 5.02 -14.31 -3.16
C GLN A 177 4.83 -12.86 -3.61
N ASP A 178 3.88 -12.13 -3.01
CA ASP A 178 3.64 -10.71 -3.31
C ASP A 178 4.86 -9.85 -2.96
N MET A 179 5.55 -10.13 -1.85
CA MET A 179 6.85 -9.50 -1.54
C MET A 179 7.91 -9.75 -2.63
N VAL A 180 7.96 -10.95 -3.19
CA VAL A 180 8.93 -11.31 -4.23
C VAL A 180 8.57 -10.64 -5.55
N TYR A 181 7.28 -10.54 -5.88
CA TYR A 181 6.82 -9.77 -7.04
C TYR A 181 7.18 -8.29 -6.91
N PHE A 182 7.03 -7.70 -5.73
CA PHE A 182 7.50 -6.34 -5.46
C PHE A 182 9.01 -6.19 -5.75
N LEU A 183 9.83 -7.14 -5.29
CA LEU A 183 11.28 -7.13 -5.57
C LEU A 183 11.61 -7.31 -7.07
N LEU A 184 10.81 -8.08 -7.80
CA LEU A 184 10.94 -8.25 -9.26
C LEU A 184 10.63 -6.92 -9.98
N SER A 185 9.52 -6.26 -9.64
CA SER A 185 9.14 -4.96 -10.20
C SER A 185 10.22 -3.90 -9.93
N LEU A 186 10.79 -3.89 -8.72
CA LEU A 186 11.92 -3.01 -8.39
C LEU A 186 13.19 -3.32 -9.22
N ALA A 187 13.41 -4.57 -9.64
CA ALA A 187 14.51 -4.93 -10.53
C ALA A 187 14.24 -4.49 -11.98
N ILE A 188 12.98 -4.59 -12.44
CA ILE A 188 12.56 -4.14 -13.77
C ILE A 188 12.76 -2.65 -13.93
N GLU A 189 12.22 -1.86 -13.00
CA GLU A 189 12.29 -0.40 -13.07
C GLU A 189 13.74 0.11 -13.08
N ARG A 190 14.64 -0.60 -12.42
CA ARG A 190 16.08 -0.30 -12.43
C ARG A 190 16.85 -0.86 -13.62
N LYS A 191 16.21 -1.62 -14.50
CA LYS A 191 16.86 -2.39 -15.57
C LYS A 191 17.99 -3.28 -15.02
N ASP A 192 17.76 -3.92 -13.87
CA ASP A 192 18.72 -4.78 -13.17
C ASP A 192 18.53 -6.27 -13.53
N LYS A 193 19.04 -6.66 -14.71
CA LYS A 193 18.85 -8.01 -15.27
C LYS A 193 19.39 -9.10 -14.38
N THR A 194 20.52 -8.83 -13.73
CA THR A 194 21.19 -9.80 -12.86
C THR A 194 20.32 -10.10 -11.64
N GLN A 195 19.80 -9.06 -10.99
CA GLN A 195 18.90 -9.24 -9.86
C GLN A 195 17.60 -9.93 -10.27
N TYR A 196 17.04 -9.53 -11.41
CA TYR A 196 15.81 -10.10 -11.94
C TYR A 196 15.94 -11.62 -12.16
N LEU A 197 16.94 -12.06 -12.92
CA LEU A 197 17.18 -13.47 -13.20
C LEU A 197 17.51 -14.27 -11.94
N PHE A 198 18.24 -13.66 -11.00
CA PHE A 198 18.51 -14.28 -9.70
C PHE A 198 17.23 -14.58 -8.92
N LEU A 199 16.30 -13.62 -8.83
CA LEU A 199 15.01 -13.81 -8.15
C LEU A 199 14.16 -14.88 -8.84
N CYS A 200 14.07 -14.86 -10.18
CA CYS A 200 13.34 -15.87 -10.93
C CYS A 200 13.88 -17.29 -10.71
N GLU A 201 15.20 -17.47 -10.69
CA GLU A 201 15.79 -18.79 -10.47
C GLU A 201 15.66 -19.22 -8.99
N LYS A 202 15.88 -18.30 -8.04
CA LYS A 202 15.75 -18.57 -6.59
C LYS A 202 14.36 -19.09 -6.22
N PHE A 203 13.31 -18.56 -6.85
CA PHE A 203 11.92 -18.90 -6.54
C PHE A 203 11.20 -19.67 -7.65
N LYS A 204 11.97 -20.33 -8.50
CA LYS A 204 11.47 -21.16 -9.60
C LYS A 204 10.55 -22.26 -9.08
N GLY A 205 9.37 -22.37 -9.68
CA GLY A 205 8.37 -23.34 -9.27
C GLY A 205 7.74 -23.03 -7.91
N ILE A 206 7.92 -21.84 -7.35
CA ILE A 206 7.10 -21.32 -6.24
C ILE A 206 6.13 -20.27 -6.77
N LEU A 207 6.66 -19.31 -7.55
CA LEU A 207 5.89 -18.30 -8.26
C LEU A 207 5.11 -18.93 -9.43
N LYS A 208 4.03 -18.26 -9.88
CA LYS A 208 3.26 -18.74 -11.03
C LYS A 208 4.06 -18.53 -12.31
N ASP A 209 4.18 -19.59 -13.12
CA ASP A 209 4.99 -19.55 -14.35
C ASP A 209 4.49 -18.50 -15.36
N ASP A 210 3.17 -18.26 -15.41
CA ASP A 210 2.55 -17.28 -16.31
C ASP A 210 2.92 -15.83 -15.93
N GLU A 211 2.81 -15.47 -14.64
CA GLU A 211 3.21 -14.15 -14.12
C GLU A 211 4.71 -13.91 -14.33
N LEU A 212 5.55 -14.92 -14.09
CA LEU A 212 6.99 -14.85 -14.38
C LEU A 212 7.28 -14.62 -15.87
N ASN A 213 6.51 -15.24 -16.76
CA ASN A 213 6.68 -15.08 -18.20
C ASN A 213 6.25 -13.70 -18.69
N ASP A 214 5.19 -13.13 -18.12
CA ASP A 214 4.73 -11.80 -18.50
C ASP A 214 5.70 -10.71 -18.01
N ILE A 215 6.15 -10.82 -16.76
CA ILE A 215 7.18 -9.94 -16.20
C ILE A 215 8.51 -10.07 -16.99
N LYS A 216 8.87 -11.28 -17.45
CA LYS A 216 10.07 -11.50 -18.30
C LYS A 216 9.95 -10.78 -19.63
N LYS A 217 8.77 -10.81 -20.27
CA LYS A 217 8.54 -10.12 -21.54
C LYS A 217 8.74 -8.63 -21.35
N GLU A 218 8.12 -8.02 -20.34
CA GLU A 218 8.29 -6.59 -20.06
C GLU A 218 9.76 -6.21 -19.90
N TYR A 219 10.55 -7.03 -19.20
CA TYR A 219 11.99 -6.79 -19.03
C TYR A 219 12.78 -6.93 -20.34
N ASP A 220 12.47 -7.90 -21.21
CA ASP A 220 13.15 -8.10 -22.48
C ASP A 220 12.77 -7.04 -23.55
N TYR A 221 11.72 -6.23 -23.32
CA TYR A 221 11.33 -5.09 -24.17
C TYR A 221 11.97 -3.73 -23.77
N ILE A 222 12.68 -3.66 -22.63
CA ILE A 222 13.23 -2.42 -22.01
C ILE A 222 14.74 -2.25 -22.25
#